data_AF-A0A937FNB9-F1
#
_entry.id   AF-A0A937FNB9-F1
#
_cell.length_a   1.000
_cell.length_b   1.000
_cell.length_c   1.000
_cell.angle_alpha   90.00
_cell.angle_beta   90.00
_cell.angle_gamma   90.00
#
_symmetry.space_group_name_H-M   'P 1'
#
loop_
_entity.id
_entity.type
_entity.pdbx_description
1 polymer ?
#
loop_
_entity_poly.entity_id
_entity_poly.type
_entity_poly.pdbx_seq_one_letter_code
_entity_poly.pdbx_strand_id
1 'polypeptide(L)'
;MTYDRKAIMIEAWEIVRRFLGNGETLAQLLSRALKSVWWSARQKMRVAQSVEASKAAKRKLEALPAAELAQRIEDMENRDALGVTGLNELAELRRAHSVAQRREAEANEAKRDLIASAKGRFCRVAFTKKDGSARQMTVQPAALKNHVKGPEGHQSARRAAETRAERHPHLMPVWDVEKQACRTVNLATVNRIAVNGVVHEFHAH
;
A
#
# COMPACT_ATOMS: atom_id res chain seq x y z
N MET A 1 8.61 -20.22 17.28
CA MET A 1 9.79 -20.88 16.67
C MET A 1 10.54 -21.62 17.77
N THR A 2 10.89 -22.88 17.54
CA THR A 2 11.49 -23.78 18.54
C THR A 2 12.95 -24.02 18.18
N TYR A 3 13.86 -24.03 19.17
CA TYR A 3 15.26 -24.37 18.90
C TYR A 3 15.39 -25.84 18.52
N ASP A 4 16.06 -26.12 17.40
CA ASP A 4 16.41 -27.49 17.01
C ASP A 4 17.55 -28.00 17.90
N ARG A 5 17.18 -28.72 18.95
CA ARG A 5 18.12 -29.30 19.90
C ARG A 5 19.05 -30.33 19.23
N LYS A 6 18.57 -31.03 18.20
CA LYS A 6 19.38 -32.02 17.47
C LYS A 6 20.48 -31.33 16.68
N ALA A 7 20.15 -30.25 15.97
CA ALA A 7 21.13 -29.44 15.26
C ALA A 7 22.20 -28.86 16.20
N ILE A 8 21.78 -28.32 17.35
CA ILE A 8 22.70 -27.77 18.37
C ILE A 8 23.67 -28.84 18.89
N MET A 9 23.18 -30.06 19.16
CA MET A 9 24.03 -31.15 19.61
C MET A 9 25.00 -31.63 18.52
N ILE A 10 24.57 -31.68 17.26
CA ILE A 10 25.42 -32.04 16.12
C ILE A 10 26.56 -31.02 15.96
N GLU A 11 26.24 -29.73 15.90
CA GLU A 11 27.24 -28.66 15.78
C GLU A 11 28.21 -28.66 16.97
N ALA A 12 27.73 -28.89 18.19
CA ALA A 12 28.58 -28.98 19.37
C ALA A 12 29.55 -30.16 19.28
N TRP A 13 29.09 -31.33 18.83
CA TRP A 13 29.94 -32.51 18.63
C TRP A 13 30.96 -32.35 17.50
N GLU A 14 30.67 -31.54 16.48
CA GLU A 14 31.65 -31.17 15.46
C GLU A 14 32.78 -30.33 16.03
N ILE A 15 32.47 -29.34 16.88
CA ILE A 15 33.47 -28.58 17.62
C ILE A 15 34.28 -29.53 18.52
N VAL A 16 33.62 -30.48 19.21
CA VAL A 16 34.32 -31.44 20.07
C VAL A 16 35.32 -32.28 19.31
N ARG A 17 34.91 -32.84 18.17
CA ARG A 17 35.79 -33.65 17.31
C ARG A 17 36.98 -32.85 16.77
N ARG A 18 36.78 -31.56 16.47
CA ARG A 18 37.83 -30.68 15.94
C ARG A 18 38.94 -30.39 16.95
N PHE A 19 38.61 -30.30 18.24
CA PHE A 19 39.55 -29.92 19.30
C PHE A 19 39.94 -31.07 20.23
N LEU A 20 39.61 -32.30 19.84
CA LEU A 20 39.97 -33.49 20.63
C LEU A 20 41.51 -33.61 20.72
N GLY A 21 42.03 -33.84 21.93
CA GLY A 21 43.48 -33.88 22.18
C GLY A 21 44.13 -32.54 22.55
N ASN A 22 43.36 -31.46 22.66
CA ASN A 22 43.84 -30.12 23.07
C ASN A 22 44.15 -29.98 24.58
N GLY A 23 44.41 -31.07 25.30
CA GLY A 23 44.69 -31.07 26.75
C GLY A 23 43.50 -30.83 27.68
N GLU A 24 42.33 -30.45 27.17
CA GLU A 24 41.07 -30.36 27.95
C GLU A 24 40.41 -31.73 28.13
N THR A 25 39.71 -31.94 29.25
CA THR A 25 38.84 -33.12 29.41
C THR A 25 37.64 -33.05 28.45
N LEU A 26 37.13 -34.20 28.03
CA LEU A 26 35.96 -34.28 27.14
C LEU A 26 34.76 -33.49 27.68
N ALA A 27 34.51 -33.55 28.99
CA ALA A 27 33.41 -32.85 29.65
C ALA A 27 33.56 -31.32 29.57
N GLN A 28 34.77 -30.79 29.79
CA GLN A 28 35.05 -29.36 29.67
C GLN A 28 34.87 -28.88 28.23
N LEU A 29 35.38 -29.66 27.28
CA LEU A 29 35.36 -29.33 25.86
C LEU A 29 33.93 -29.35 25.31
N LEU A 30 33.13 -30.35 25.67
CA LEU A 30 31.70 -30.44 25.33
C LEU A 30 30.89 -29.29 25.96
N SER A 31 31.13 -28.97 27.23
CA SER A 31 30.46 -27.85 27.92
C SER A 31 30.73 -26.52 27.21
N ARG A 32 31.99 -26.26 26.81
CA ARG A 32 32.36 -25.04 26.06
C ARG A 32 31.72 -25.01 24.67
N ALA A 33 31.77 -26.12 23.94
CA ALA A 33 31.16 -26.24 22.62
C ALA A 33 29.64 -25.97 22.68
N LEU A 34 28.93 -26.60 23.63
CA LEU A 34 27.50 -26.39 23.82
C LEU A 34 27.17 -24.94 24.16
N LYS A 35 27.94 -24.29 25.05
CA LYS A 35 27.73 -22.87 25.38
C LYS A 35 27.89 -21.97 24.15
N SER A 36 28.91 -22.22 23.32
CA SER A 36 29.17 -21.45 22.10
C SER A 36 28.04 -21.62 21.08
N VAL A 37 27.66 -22.86 20.76
CA VAL A 37 26.59 -23.16 19.80
C VAL A 37 25.25 -22.62 20.30
N TRP A 38 24.96 -22.77 21.60
CA TRP A 38 23.75 -22.22 22.21
C TRP A 38 23.69 -20.69 22.11
N TRP A 39 24.80 -20.00 22.38
CA TRP A 39 24.87 -18.54 22.23
C TRP A 39 24.63 -18.13 20.77
N SER A 40 25.31 -18.78 19.81
CA SER A 40 25.13 -18.52 18.38
C SER A 40 23.70 -18.79 17.90
N ALA A 41 23.09 -19.90 18.34
CA ALA A 41 21.71 -20.23 18.04
C ALA A 41 20.74 -19.16 18.58
N ARG A 42 20.95 -18.66 19.80
CA ARG A 42 20.17 -17.55 20.36
C ARG A 42 20.34 -16.25 19.58
N GLN A 43 21.55 -15.92 19.15
CA GLN A 43 21.80 -14.72 18.34
C GLN A 43 21.12 -14.82 16.97
N LYS A 44 21.28 -15.95 16.26
CA LYS A 44 20.57 -16.20 14.99
C LYS A 44 19.06 -16.04 15.15
N MET A 45 18.50 -16.57 16.23
CA MET A 45 17.07 -16.49 16.51
C MET A 45 16.61 -15.05 16.81
N ARG A 46 17.39 -14.29 17.59
CA ARG A 46 17.12 -12.85 17.83
C ARG A 46 17.14 -12.03 16.55
N VAL A 47 18.12 -12.25 15.68
CA VAL A 47 18.23 -11.57 14.38
C VAL A 47 17.06 -11.97 13.48
N ALA A 48 16.69 -13.25 13.42
CA ALA A 48 15.52 -13.69 12.65
C ALA A 48 14.24 -13.04 13.15
N GLN A 49 14.03 -12.98 14.47
CA GLN A 49 12.89 -12.28 15.08
C GLN A 49 12.87 -10.79 14.76
N SER A 50 14.02 -10.10 14.84
CA SER A 50 14.08 -8.68 14.52
C SER A 50 13.78 -8.43 13.04
N VAL A 51 14.31 -9.26 12.14
CA VAL A 51 14.04 -9.16 10.70
C VAL A 51 12.56 -9.40 10.41
N GLU A 52 11.93 -10.41 11.00
CA GLU A 52 10.50 -10.67 10.80
C GLU A 52 9.64 -9.55 11.41
N ALA A 53 10.02 -9.00 12.56
CA ALA A 53 9.34 -7.83 13.13
C ALA A 53 9.46 -6.60 12.22
N SER A 54 10.65 -6.32 11.67
CA SER A 54 10.86 -5.21 10.72
C SER A 54 10.07 -5.41 9.42
N LYS A 55 10.02 -6.64 8.88
CA LYS A 55 9.17 -6.95 7.71
C LYS A 55 7.69 -6.77 8.03
N ALA A 56 7.23 -7.22 9.20
CA ALA A 56 5.86 -7.05 9.62
C ALA A 56 5.48 -5.58 9.80
N ALA A 57 6.38 -4.78 10.40
CA ALA A 57 6.21 -3.33 10.52
C ALA A 57 6.12 -2.65 9.15
N LYS A 58 7.02 -3.00 8.22
CA LYS A 58 6.99 -2.49 6.85
C LYS A 58 5.71 -2.84 6.12
N ARG A 59 5.24 -4.09 6.22
CA ARG A 59 3.95 -4.52 5.63
C ARG A 59 2.76 -3.76 6.21
N LYS A 60 2.76 -3.51 7.53
CA LYS A 60 1.72 -2.68 8.16
C LYS A 60 1.75 -1.25 7.63
N LEU A 61 2.94 -0.68 7.45
CA LEU A 61 3.10 0.67 6.91
C LEU A 61 2.64 0.76 5.46
N GLU A 62 3.00 -0.20 4.62
CA GLU A 62 2.57 -0.27 3.22
C GLU A 62 1.06 -0.54 3.05
N ALA A 63 0.40 -1.09 4.08
CA ALA A 63 -1.04 -1.30 4.09
C ALA A 63 -1.84 -0.01 4.36
N LEU A 64 -1.20 1.03 4.91
CA LEU A 64 -1.88 2.30 5.21
C LEU A 64 -2.33 3.01 3.92
N PRO A 65 -3.40 3.82 3.97
CA PRO A 65 -3.82 4.67 2.85
C PRO A 65 -2.82 5.80 2.63
N ALA A 66 -2.73 6.28 1.38
CA ALA A 66 -1.80 7.34 1.02
C ALA A 66 -2.06 8.63 1.82
N ALA A 67 -3.32 8.96 2.10
CA ALA A 67 -3.68 10.15 2.87
C ALA A 67 -3.13 10.12 4.31
N GLU A 68 -3.20 8.97 4.98
CA GLU A 68 -2.67 8.83 6.35
C GLU A 68 -1.14 8.90 6.35
N LEU A 69 -0.49 8.29 5.35
CA LEU A 69 0.96 8.38 5.19
C LEU A 69 1.42 9.81 4.92
N ALA A 70 0.69 10.56 4.08
CA ALA A 70 0.97 11.97 3.82
C ALA A 70 0.86 12.83 5.08
N GLN A 71 -0.19 12.62 5.88
CA GLN A 71 -0.35 13.32 7.16
C GLN A 71 0.81 13.02 8.11
N ARG A 72 1.22 11.75 8.24
CA ARG A 72 2.37 11.38 9.08
C ARG A 72 3.69 12.00 8.59
N ILE A 73 3.88 12.12 7.27
CA ILE A 73 5.03 12.81 6.67
C ILE A 73 5.02 14.28 7.06
N GLU A 74 3.90 14.96 6.88
CA GLU A 74 3.73 16.37 7.25
C GLU A 74 3.99 16.60 8.74
N ASP A 75 3.42 15.75 9.61
CA ASP A 75 3.64 15.80 11.06
C ASP A 75 5.10 15.61 11.45
N MET A 76 5.89 14.86 10.67
CA MET A 76 7.32 14.69 10.89
C MET A 76 8.14 15.86 10.36
N GLU A 77 7.80 16.36 9.17
CA GLU A 77 8.47 17.51 8.54
C GLU A 77 8.26 18.80 9.33
N ASN A 78 7.15 18.92 10.05
CA ASN A 78 6.85 20.04 10.94
C ASN A 78 7.61 20.02 12.28
N ARG A 79 8.43 18.99 12.55
CA ARG A 79 9.22 18.92 13.79
C ARG A 79 10.55 19.66 13.63
N ASP A 80 10.94 20.41 14.67
CA ASP A 80 12.18 21.19 14.68
C ASP A 80 13.45 20.34 14.50
N ALA A 81 13.45 19.10 15.00
CA ALA A 81 14.56 18.17 14.87
C ALA A 81 14.07 16.71 14.82
N LEU A 82 14.58 15.95 13.85
CA LEU A 82 14.24 14.54 13.66
C LEU A 82 15.33 13.56 14.13
N GLY A 83 16.59 14.01 14.21
CA GLY A 83 17.74 13.13 14.46
C GLY A 83 17.90 12.05 13.38
N VAL A 84 18.88 11.16 13.53
CA VAL A 84 19.15 10.09 12.55
C VAL A 84 17.98 9.10 12.46
N THR A 85 17.36 8.76 13.59
CA THR A 85 16.22 7.84 13.63
C THR A 85 15.00 8.41 12.94
N GLY A 86 14.66 9.68 13.17
CA GLY A 86 13.53 10.33 12.51
C GLY A 86 13.76 10.53 11.01
N LEU A 87 15.00 10.78 10.57
CA LEU A 87 15.31 10.82 9.14
C LEU A 87 15.08 9.47 8.45
N ASN A 88 15.44 8.36 9.12
CA ASN A 88 15.19 7.01 8.59
C ASN A 88 13.69 6.69 8.54
N GLU A 89 12.94 7.04 9.58
CA GLU A 89 11.48 6.86 9.62
C GLU A 89 10.79 7.70 8.54
N LEU A 90 11.18 8.97 8.36
CA LEU A 90 10.66 9.82 7.28
C LEU A 90 10.94 9.22 5.89
N ALA A 91 12.14 8.67 5.69
CA ALA A 91 12.48 7.98 4.45
C ALA A 91 11.63 6.71 4.23
N GLU A 92 11.30 5.97 5.28
CA GLU A 92 10.37 4.83 5.21
C GLU A 92 8.95 5.26 4.89
N LEU A 93 8.44 6.30 5.54
CA LEU A 93 7.12 6.87 5.26
C LEU A 93 6.99 7.33 3.81
N ARG A 94 7.98 8.07 3.29
CA ARG A 94 7.98 8.55 1.90
C ARG A 94 7.97 7.39 0.89
N ARG A 95 8.73 6.32 1.16
CA ARG A 95 8.70 5.11 0.33
C ARG A 95 7.33 4.43 0.36
N ALA A 96 6.76 4.24 1.55
CA ALA A 96 5.44 3.65 1.71
C ALA A 96 4.35 4.50 1.03
N HIS A 97 4.43 5.82 1.14
CA HIS A 97 3.50 6.76 0.52
C HIS A 97 3.51 6.63 -1.01
N SER A 98 4.68 6.55 -1.63
CA SER A 98 4.78 6.35 -3.09
C SER A 98 4.14 5.03 -3.54
N VAL A 99 4.36 3.95 -2.79
CA VAL A 99 3.73 2.64 -3.06
C VAL A 99 2.21 2.72 -2.91
N ALA A 100 1.72 3.36 -1.85
CA ALA A 100 0.29 3.54 -1.62
C ALA A 100 -0.37 4.38 -2.73
N GLN A 101 0.25 5.49 -3.14
CA GLN A 101 -0.23 6.33 -4.25
C GLN A 101 -0.36 5.53 -5.55
N ARG A 102 0.64 4.69 -5.87
CA ARG A 102 0.60 3.84 -7.06
C ARG A 102 -0.54 2.83 -7.01
N ARG A 103 -0.69 2.13 -5.88
CA ARG A 103 -1.79 1.17 -5.65
C ARG A 103 -3.16 1.84 -5.83
N GLU A 104 -3.34 3.02 -5.25
CA GLU A 104 -4.59 3.78 -5.37
C GLU A 104 -4.83 4.29 -6.79
N ALA A 105 -3.78 4.71 -7.52
CA ALA A 105 -3.89 5.09 -8.91
C ALA A 105 -4.32 3.92 -9.81
N GLU A 106 -3.71 2.74 -9.64
CA GLU A 106 -4.06 1.50 -10.33
C GLU A 106 -5.51 1.09 -10.03
N ALA A 107 -5.95 1.18 -8.76
CA ALA A 107 -7.33 0.90 -8.37
C ALA A 107 -8.33 1.91 -8.99
N ASN A 108 -7.97 3.19 -9.06
CA ASN A 108 -8.80 4.22 -9.69
C ASN A 108 -8.88 4.05 -11.21
N GLU A 109 -7.80 3.58 -11.85
CA GLU A 109 -7.80 3.23 -13.27
C GLU A 109 -8.72 2.04 -13.55
N ALA A 110 -8.65 0.98 -12.75
CA ALA A 110 -9.59 -0.14 -12.86
C ALA A 110 -11.06 0.30 -12.71
N LYS A 111 -11.34 1.24 -11.78
CA LYS A 111 -12.68 1.84 -11.63
C LYS A 111 -13.11 2.63 -12.87
N ARG A 112 -12.19 3.40 -13.50
CA ARG A 112 -12.46 4.10 -14.77
C ARG A 112 -12.85 3.12 -15.86
N ASP A 113 -12.08 2.05 -16.03
CA ASP A 113 -12.30 1.07 -17.07
C ASP A 113 -13.62 0.34 -16.90
N LEU A 114 -13.99 0.00 -15.66
CA LEU A 114 -15.29 -0.58 -15.35
C LEU A 114 -16.44 0.35 -15.75
N ILE A 115 -16.36 1.64 -15.41
CA ILE A 115 -17.37 2.62 -15.82
C ILE A 115 -17.39 2.74 -17.34
N ALA A 116 -16.25 2.88 -17.99
CA ALA A 116 -16.12 3.01 -19.45
C ALA A 116 -16.68 1.79 -20.20
N SER A 117 -16.58 0.59 -19.62
CA SER A 117 -17.09 -0.66 -20.19
C SER A 117 -18.61 -0.65 -20.47
N ALA A 118 -19.37 0.22 -19.80
CA ALA A 118 -20.80 0.38 -20.06
C ALA A 118 -21.08 0.95 -21.46
N LYS A 119 -20.14 1.72 -22.04
CA LYS A 119 -20.26 2.39 -23.34
C LYS A 119 -21.57 3.21 -23.40
N GLY A 120 -22.51 2.82 -24.26
CA GLY A 120 -23.82 3.46 -24.42
C GLY A 120 -24.86 3.05 -23.38
N ARG A 121 -24.58 2.02 -22.56
CA ARG A 121 -25.48 1.55 -21.50
C ARG A 121 -25.30 2.34 -20.22
N PHE A 122 -26.25 2.19 -19.31
CA PHE A 122 -26.21 2.79 -17.99
C PHE A 122 -25.32 2.00 -17.02
N CYS A 123 -24.59 2.72 -16.20
CA CYS A 123 -23.79 2.23 -15.08
C CYS A 123 -24.24 2.94 -13.80
N ARG A 124 -24.40 2.22 -12.69
CA ARG A 124 -24.70 2.84 -11.40
C ARG A 124 -23.43 2.89 -10.57
N VAL A 125 -23.05 4.08 -10.13
CA VAL A 125 -21.88 4.32 -9.29
C VAL A 125 -22.33 4.84 -7.95
N ALA A 126 -21.92 4.17 -6.87
CA ALA A 126 -22.12 4.67 -5.51
C ALA A 126 -20.77 5.10 -4.91
N PHE A 127 -20.80 6.22 -4.22
CA PHE A 127 -19.62 6.82 -3.60
C PHE A 127 -19.99 7.62 -2.36
N THR A 128 -19.02 7.79 -1.47
CA THR A 128 -19.17 8.62 -0.28
C THR A 128 -18.80 10.07 -0.60
N LYS A 129 -19.67 11.01 -0.20
CA LYS A 129 -19.43 12.45 -0.31
C LYS A 129 -18.50 12.93 0.81
N LYS A 130 -17.99 14.16 0.67
CA LYS A 130 -17.15 14.81 1.68
C LYS A 130 -17.81 14.90 3.07
N ASP A 131 -19.14 15.04 3.11
CA ASP A 131 -19.94 15.09 4.33
C ASP A 131 -20.22 13.69 4.94
N GLY A 132 -19.64 12.63 4.38
CA GLY A 132 -19.86 11.25 4.82
C GLY A 132 -21.13 10.61 4.29
N SER A 133 -22.01 11.36 3.62
CA SER A 133 -23.25 10.80 3.07
C SER A 133 -22.97 9.93 1.84
N ALA A 134 -23.69 8.81 1.74
CA ALA A 134 -23.65 7.96 0.55
C ALA A 134 -24.46 8.60 -0.58
N ARG A 135 -23.93 8.55 -1.80
CA ARG A 135 -24.63 8.97 -3.01
C ARG A 135 -24.51 7.92 -4.08
N GLN A 136 -25.62 7.66 -4.75
CA GLN A 136 -25.67 6.88 -5.99
C GLN A 136 -25.88 7.81 -7.18
N MET A 137 -25.29 7.46 -8.32
CA MET A 137 -25.45 8.18 -9.58
C MET A 137 -25.59 7.20 -10.73
N THR A 138 -26.54 7.47 -11.62
CA THR A 138 -26.74 6.73 -12.87
C THR A 138 -26.01 7.44 -13.99
N VAL A 139 -24.98 6.78 -14.54
CA VAL A 139 -24.03 7.34 -15.50
C VAL A 139 -24.19 6.68 -16.86
N GLN A 140 -24.06 7.45 -17.94
CA GLN A 140 -23.94 6.94 -19.31
C GLN A 140 -22.62 7.44 -19.94
N PRO A 141 -21.55 6.62 -19.96
CA PRO A 141 -20.22 7.06 -20.39
C PRO A 141 -20.18 7.62 -21.81
N ALA A 142 -20.84 6.96 -22.77
CA ALA A 142 -20.79 7.38 -24.17
C ALA A 142 -21.55 8.69 -24.44
N ALA A 143 -22.42 9.15 -23.54
CA ALA A 143 -23.14 10.41 -23.71
C ALA A 143 -22.23 11.61 -23.42
N LEU A 144 -21.23 11.47 -22.55
CA LEU A 144 -20.39 12.60 -22.12
C LEU A 144 -19.76 13.35 -23.29
N LYS A 145 -19.26 12.64 -24.31
CA LYS A 145 -18.61 13.25 -25.48
C LYS A 145 -19.54 14.17 -26.29
N ASN A 146 -20.85 13.96 -26.21
CA ASN A 146 -21.84 14.81 -26.90
C ASN A 146 -22.12 16.11 -26.13
N HIS A 147 -21.67 16.20 -24.88
CA HIS A 147 -21.90 17.33 -23.98
C HIS A 147 -20.60 18.07 -23.62
N VAL A 148 -19.47 17.69 -24.21
CA VAL A 148 -18.18 18.37 -24.05
C VAL A 148 -17.58 18.66 -25.42
N LYS A 149 -16.97 19.84 -25.58
CA LYS A 149 -16.32 20.24 -26.85
C LYS A 149 -15.03 19.47 -27.14
N GLY A 150 -14.43 18.85 -26.12
CA GLY A 150 -13.18 18.11 -26.25
C GLY A 150 -12.07 18.92 -26.94
N PRO A 151 -11.39 18.38 -27.97
CA PRO A 151 -10.25 19.03 -28.63
C PRO A 151 -10.64 20.30 -29.41
N GLU A 152 -11.91 20.45 -29.79
CA GLU A 152 -12.47 21.63 -30.47
C GLU A 152 -12.79 22.78 -29.50
N GLY A 153 -12.57 22.56 -28.19
CA GLY A 153 -12.71 23.59 -27.17
C GLY A 153 -11.68 24.72 -27.31
N HIS A 154 -12.01 25.89 -26.75
CA HIS A 154 -11.09 27.01 -26.67
C HIS A 154 -9.79 26.61 -25.91
N GLN A 155 -8.65 27.20 -26.28
CA GLN A 155 -7.35 26.85 -25.70
C GLN A 155 -7.33 26.94 -24.16
N SER A 156 -7.92 27.98 -23.59
CA SER A 156 -8.03 28.13 -22.13
C SER A 156 -8.81 27.01 -21.46
N ALA A 157 -9.90 26.55 -22.09
CA ALA A 157 -10.73 25.46 -21.57
C ALA A 157 -9.99 24.11 -21.63
N ARG A 158 -9.21 23.86 -22.69
CA ARG A 158 -8.36 22.66 -22.81
C ARG A 158 -7.28 22.63 -21.73
N ARG A 159 -6.55 23.74 -21.55
CA ARG A 159 -5.55 23.87 -20.48
C ARG A 159 -6.14 23.67 -19.09
N ALA A 160 -7.35 24.18 -18.84
CA ALA A 160 -8.03 23.99 -17.56
C ALA A 160 -8.41 22.50 -17.32
N ALA A 161 -8.83 21.79 -18.36
CA ALA A 161 -9.11 20.36 -18.29
C ALA A 161 -7.84 19.53 -18.04
N GLU A 162 -6.75 19.84 -18.74
CA GLU A 162 -5.42 19.23 -18.55
C GLU A 162 -4.91 19.43 -17.13
N THR A 163 -4.87 20.69 -16.66
CA THR A 163 -4.45 21.03 -15.30
C THR A 163 -5.29 20.30 -14.24
N ARG A 164 -6.61 20.14 -14.49
CA ARG A 164 -7.49 19.42 -13.58
C ARG A 164 -7.18 17.92 -13.57
N ALA A 165 -6.92 17.32 -14.73
CA ALA A 165 -6.57 15.90 -14.83
C ALA A 165 -5.23 15.62 -14.12
N GLU A 166 -4.26 16.52 -14.24
CA GLU A 166 -2.97 16.43 -13.55
C GLU A 166 -3.09 16.59 -12.03
N ARG A 167 -3.82 17.61 -11.56
CA ARG A 167 -3.94 17.90 -10.11
C ARG A 167 -4.91 16.99 -9.38
N HIS A 168 -5.91 16.47 -10.08
CA HIS A 168 -6.97 15.66 -9.49
C HIS A 168 -7.23 14.40 -10.32
N PRO A 169 -6.24 13.48 -10.42
CA PRO A 169 -6.32 12.31 -11.30
C PRO A 169 -7.41 11.31 -10.90
N HIS A 170 -7.97 11.41 -9.69
CA HIS A 170 -9.08 10.59 -9.22
C HIS A 170 -10.46 11.18 -9.57
N LEU A 171 -10.54 12.42 -10.07
CA LEU A 171 -11.81 13.04 -10.46
C LEU A 171 -12.15 12.70 -11.91
N MET A 172 -13.23 11.93 -12.09
CA MET A 172 -13.71 11.52 -13.40
C MET A 172 -14.94 12.34 -13.81
N PRO A 173 -14.89 13.08 -14.94
CA PRO A 173 -16.09 13.68 -15.51
C PRO A 173 -17.02 12.59 -16.05
N VAL A 174 -18.32 12.74 -15.82
CA VAL A 174 -19.34 11.78 -16.24
C VAL A 174 -20.62 12.51 -16.64
N TRP A 175 -21.43 11.86 -17.48
CA TRP A 175 -22.79 12.29 -17.76
C TRP A 175 -23.76 11.63 -16.76
N ASP A 176 -24.39 12.42 -15.90
CA ASP A 176 -25.45 11.98 -14.99
C ASP A 176 -26.78 11.99 -15.74
N VAL A 177 -27.36 10.81 -15.95
CA VAL A 177 -28.59 10.63 -16.71
C VAL A 177 -29.80 11.15 -15.95
N GLU A 178 -29.81 11.03 -14.62
CA GLU A 178 -30.95 11.48 -13.81
C GLU A 178 -31.01 13.01 -13.73
N LYS A 179 -29.85 13.66 -13.72
CA LYS A 179 -29.75 15.13 -13.69
C LYS A 179 -29.53 15.77 -15.04
N GLN A 180 -29.38 14.98 -16.12
CA GLN A 180 -29.13 15.45 -17.48
C GLN A 180 -28.00 16.49 -17.52
N ALA A 181 -26.89 16.20 -16.84
CA ALA A 181 -25.80 17.15 -16.67
C ALA A 181 -24.43 16.49 -16.57
N CYS A 182 -23.41 17.21 -17.03
CA CYS A 182 -22.01 16.88 -16.77
C CYS A 182 -21.71 17.05 -15.27
N ARG A 183 -21.27 15.98 -14.63
CA ARG A 183 -20.88 15.94 -13.20
C ARG A 183 -19.52 15.29 -13.05
N THR A 184 -19.01 15.26 -11.81
CA THR A 184 -17.75 14.62 -11.47
C THR A 184 -17.99 13.54 -10.43
N VAL A 185 -17.39 12.36 -10.65
CA VAL A 185 -17.24 11.30 -9.64
C VAL A 185 -15.84 11.37 -9.06
N ASN A 186 -15.72 11.28 -7.74
CA ASN A 186 -14.45 11.00 -7.11
C ASN A 186 -14.24 9.49 -7.01
N LEU A 187 -13.34 8.95 -7.82
CA LEU A 187 -13.07 7.51 -7.89
C LEU A 187 -12.46 6.95 -6.60
N ALA A 188 -11.73 7.79 -5.85
CA ALA A 188 -11.15 7.40 -4.57
C ALA A 188 -12.23 7.04 -3.55
N THR A 189 -13.41 7.67 -3.62
CA THR A 189 -14.52 7.41 -2.69
C THR A 189 -15.62 6.50 -3.24
N VAL A 190 -15.43 5.95 -4.44
CA VAL A 190 -16.34 4.94 -5.00
C VAL A 190 -16.24 3.65 -4.21
N ASN A 191 -17.39 3.21 -3.69
CA ASN A 191 -17.54 1.97 -2.94
C ASN A 191 -18.27 0.88 -3.74
N ARG A 192 -19.00 1.24 -4.80
CA ARG A 192 -19.72 0.27 -5.62
C ARG A 192 -19.92 0.74 -7.06
N ILE A 193 -19.71 -0.16 -8.01
CA ILE A 193 -19.99 0.03 -9.44
C ILE A 193 -20.85 -1.14 -9.91
N ALA A 194 -22.06 -0.87 -10.39
CA ALA A 194 -22.92 -1.86 -11.03
C ALA A 194 -22.98 -1.58 -12.53
N VAL A 195 -22.44 -2.50 -13.33
CA VAL A 195 -22.28 -2.36 -14.77
C VAL A 195 -22.43 -3.72 -15.44
N ASN A 196 -23.09 -3.77 -16.60
CA ASN A 196 -23.25 -5.00 -17.39
C ASN A 196 -23.88 -6.19 -16.63
N GLY A 197 -24.73 -5.92 -15.65
CA GLY A 197 -25.35 -6.95 -14.81
C GLY A 197 -24.46 -7.48 -13.68
N VAL A 198 -23.22 -6.99 -13.56
CA VAL A 198 -22.27 -7.36 -12.50
C VAL A 198 -22.13 -6.21 -11.51
N VAL A 199 -21.99 -6.56 -10.24
CA VAL A 199 -21.75 -5.60 -9.15
C VAL A 199 -20.32 -5.79 -8.66
N HIS A 200 -19.56 -4.69 -8.68
CA HIS A 200 -18.21 -4.60 -8.15
C HIS A 200 -18.23 -3.75 -6.89
N GLU A 201 -17.75 -4.31 -5.78
CA GLU A 201 -17.67 -3.62 -4.50
C GLU A 201 -16.21 -3.29 -4.17
N PHE A 202 -16.03 -2.11 -3.58
CA PHE A 202 -14.74 -1.55 -3.22
C PHE A 202 -14.80 -1.08 -1.77
N HIS A 203 -13.77 -1.39 -1.02
CA HIS A 203 -13.59 -0.81 0.30
C HIS A 203 -12.89 0.55 0.12
N ALA A 204 -13.44 1.59 0.72
CA ALA A 204 -12.72 2.85 0.82
C ALA A 204 -11.46 2.60 1.67
N HIS A 205 -10.30 3.01 1.14
CA HIS A 205 -9.02 2.97 1.86
C HIS A 205 -8.90 4.18 2.78
#